data_AF-A0A5R9AS74-F1
#
_entry.id   AF-A0A5R9AS74-F1
#
_cell.length_a   1.000
_cell.length_b   1.000
_cell.length_c   1.000
_cell.angle_alpha   90.00
_cell.angle_beta   90.00
_cell.angle_gamma   90.00
#
_symmetry.space_group_name_H-M   'P 1'
#
loop_
_entity.id
_entity.type
_entity.pdbx_description
1 polymer ?
#
loop_
_entity_poly.entity_id
_entity_poly.type
_entity_poly.pdbx_seq_one_letter_code
_entity_poly.pdbx_strand_id
1 'polypeptide(L)'
;MLFEIKITDPMGHIILNDIFFMDSITDLMDISTDMVIHDPENTDEKTFRLIILTEKECHIDYCFAELRTVMVFKNMLYDRLIELNSPLASRETDLKLAYKLKESL
;
A
#
# COMPACT_ATOMS: atom_id res chain seq x y z
N MET A 1 0.70 -13.10 -5.20
CA MET A 1 1.93 -12.59 -4.57
C MET A 1 1.64 -12.32 -3.10
N LEU A 2 2.57 -12.70 -2.21
CA LEU A 2 2.45 -12.41 -0.77
C LEU A 2 2.96 -11.00 -0.47
N PHE A 3 2.22 -10.30 0.39
CA PHE A 3 2.56 -8.98 0.91
C PHE A 3 2.48 -9.00 2.43
N GLU A 4 3.40 -8.31 3.09
CA GLU A 4 3.42 -8.14 4.56
C GLU A 4 3.40 -6.63 4.86
N ILE A 5 2.43 -6.17 5.64
CA ILE A 5 2.38 -4.81 6.20
C ILE A 5 2.80 -4.91 7.67
N LYS A 6 3.87 -4.22 7.99
CA LYS A 6 4.46 -4.18 9.33
C LYS A 6 4.44 -2.75 9.84
N ILE A 7 3.95 -2.54 11.06
CA ILE A 7 4.08 -1.27 11.77
C ILE A 7 5.02 -1.46 12.96
N THR A 8 6.03 -0.61 13.07
CA THR A 8 6.90 -0.57 14.25
C THR A 8 6.76 0.74 15.01
N ASP A 9 6.93 0.67 16.33
CA ASP A 9 7.08 1.84 17.18
C ASP A 9 8.46 2.49 16.97
N PRO A 10 8.70 3.68 17.57
CA PRO A 10 10.00 4.34 17.52
C PRO A 10 11.18 3.58 18.12
N MET A 11 10.93 2.56 18.93
CA MET A 11 11.95 1.68 19.50
C MET A 11 12.21 0.45 18.61
N GLY A 12 11.48 0.32 17.50
CA GLY A 12 11.55 -0.83 16.59
C GLY A 12 10.69 -2.02 17.01
N HIS A 13 9.85 -1.90 18.03
CA HIS A 13 8.92 -2.97 18.41
C HIS A 13 7.79 -3.07 17.40
N ILE A 14 7.44 -4.30 17.02
CA ILE A 14 6.33 -4.54 16.10
C ILE A 14 5.01 -4.29 16.84
N ILE A 15 4.24 -3.31 16.36
CA ILE A 15 2.87 -3.03 16.81
C ILE A 15 1.87 -3.85 16.01
N LEU A 16 2.12 -4.02 14.71
CA LEU A 16 1.23 -4.73 13.80
C LEU A 16 2.06 -5.48 12.75
N ASN A 17 1.61 -6.69 12.40
CA ASN A 17 2.19 -7.46 11.32
C ASN A 17 1.10 -8.28 10.63
N ASP A 18 0.64 -7.79 9.48
CA ASP A 18 -0.43 -8.42 8.70
C ASP A 18 0.11 -8.93 7.37
N ILE A 19 -0.42 -10.06 6.92
CA ILE A 19 -0.01 -10.72 5.67
C ILE A 19 -1.23 -10.90 4.78
N PHE A 20 -1.10 -10.55 3.51
CA PHE A 20 -2.16 -10.62 2.51
C PHE A 20 -1.65 -11.13 1.17
N PHE A 21 -2.57 -11.66 0.37
CA PHE A 21 -2.31 -12.10 -0.98
C PHE A 21 -2.96 -11.12 -1.97
N MET A 22 -2.20 -10.67 -2.96
CA MET A 22 -2.75 -9.96 -4.13
C MET A 22 -2.13 -10.47 -5.42
N ASP A 23 -2.81 -10.23 -6.53
CA ASP A 23 -2.36 -10.71 -7.84
C ASP A 23 -1.16 -9.93 -8.40
N SER A 24 -1.01 -8.63 -8.07
CA SER A 24 0.11 -7.80 -8.53
C SER A 24 0.55 -6.73 -7.52
N ILE A 25 1.82 -6.28 -7.65
CA ILE A 25 2.41 -5.17 -6.89
C ILE A 25 2.18 -3.80 -7.56
N THR A 26 1.90 -3.77 -8.87
CA THR A 26 1.63 -2.51 -9.60
C THR A 26 0.47 -1.76 -8.99
N ASP A 27 -0.59 -2.47 -8.61
CA ASP A 27 -1.79 -1.88 -8.02
C ASP A 27 -1.51 -1.24 -6.65
N LEU A 28 -0.47 -1.70 -5.94
CA LEU A 28 0.01 -1.12 -4.69
C LEU A 28 0.89 0.13 -4.91
N MET A 29 1.72 0.13 -5.97
CA MET A 29 2.57 1.27 -6.33
C MET A 29 1.75 2.47 -6.85
N ASP A 30 0.59 2.21 -7.45
CA ASP A 30 -0.36 3.27 -7.81
C ASP A 30 -0.95 3.94 -6.55
N ILE A 31 -1.16 3.18 -5.46
CA ILE A 31 -1.58 3.74 -4.16
C ILE A 31 -0.49 4.61 -3.54
N SER A 32 0.78 4.19 -3.62
CA SER A 32 1.90 4.95 -3.03
C SER A 32 2.16 6.27 -3.75
N THR A 33 1.91 6.34 -5.06
CA THR A 33 2.09 7.57 -5.86
C THR A 33 1.00 8.61 -5.61
N ASP A 34 -0.21 8.19 -5.27
CA ASP A 34 -1.30 9.09 -4.88
C ASP A 34 -1.16 9.63 -3.44
N MET A 35 -0.31 9.00 -2.63
CA MET A 35 -0.06 9.41 -1.26
C MET A 35 1.18 10.32 -1.20
N VAL A 36 1.01 11.54 -0.70
CA VAL A 36 2.14 12.43 -0.45
C VAL A 36 2.85 11.95 0.81
N ILE A 37 3.93 11.19 0.63
CA ILE A 37 4.85 10.85 1.71
C ILE A 37 5.97 11.88 1.75
N HIS A 38 6.15 12.49 2.91
CA HIS A 38 7.31 13.33 3.18
C HIS A 38 8.53 12.43 3.40
N ASP A 39 9.53 12.58 2.52
CA ASP A 39 10.82 11.94 2.65
C ASP A 39 11.50 12.48 3.92
N PRO A 40 11.72 11.67 4.97
CA PRO A 40 12.41 12.15 6.14
C PRO A 40 13.91 12.00 5.86
N GLU A 41 14.54 13.07 5.41
CA GLU A 41 16.02 13.19 5.38
C GLU A 41 16.67 13.04 6.78
N ASN A 42 15.90 12.75 7.83
CA ASN A 42 16.37 12.51 9.19
C ASN A 42 16.02 11.09 9.66
N THR A 43 16.99 10.20 9.52
CA THR A 43 16.94 8.81 10.00
C THR A 43 17.04 8.69 11.53
N ASP A 44 17.23 9.80 12.25
CA ASP A 44 17.43 9.85 13.71
C ASP A 44 16.17 10.22 14.53
N GLU A 45 15.05 10.53 13.88
CA GLU A 45 13.82 10.82 14.61
C GLU A 45 13.12 9.53 15.04
N LYS A 46 12.79 9.46 16.34
CA LYS A 46 11.92 8.46 16.97
C LYS A 46 10.54 8.46 16.29
N THR A 47 10.44 7.75 15.18
CA THR A 47 9.26 7.71 14.32
C THR A 47 8.66 6.32 14.31
N PHE A 48 7.34 6.27 14.18
CA PHE A 48 6.65 5.04 13.84
C PHE A 48 6.91 4.73 12.38
N ARG A 49 7.11 3.47 12.03
CA ARG A 49 7.34 3.05 10.64
C ARG A 49 6.24 2.15 10.17
N LEU A 50 5.77 2.35 8.94
CA LEU A 50 4.93 1.40 8.20
C LEU A 50 5.74 0.88 7.03
N ILE A 51 6.01 -0.42 7.05
CA ILE A 51 6.84 -1.11 6.07
C ILE A 51 5.94 -2.07 5.31
N ILE A 52 6.00 -2.02 3.98
CA ILE A 52 5.33 -2.98 3.10
C ILE A 52 6.39 -3.83 2.44
N LEU A 53 6.39 -5.12 2.73
CA LEU A 53 7.32 -6.10 2.18
C LEU A 53 6.62 -6.98 1.15
N THR A 54 7.34 -7.35 0.11
CA THR A 54 6.86 -8.23 -0.96
C THR A 54 7.87 -9.34 -1.23
N GLU A 55 7.42 -10.47 -1.78
CA GLU A 55 8.30 -11.61 -2.11
C GLU A 55 9.45 -11.25 -3.07
N LYS A 56 9.32 -10.14 -3.81
CA LYS A 56 10.28 -9.70 -4.85
C LYS A 56 11.19 -8.55 -4.40
N GLU A 57 11.50 -8.46 -3.10
CA GLU A 57 12.43 -7.49 -2.50
C GLU A 57 12.00 -6.01 -2.55
N CYS A 58 10.88 -5.67 -3.20
CA CYS A 58 10.35 -4.31 -3.15
C CYS A 58 9.83 -4.04 -1.73
N HIS A 59 10.46 -3.07 -1.06
CA HIS A 59 10.12 -2.59 0.26
C HIS A 59 9.72 -1.12 0.14
N ILE A 60 8.51 -0.81 0.60
CA ILE A 60 8.06 0.57 0.75
C ILE A 60 8.11 0.87 2.25
N ASP A 61 8.72 1.98 2.62
CA ASP A 61 8.94 2.34 4.03
C ASP A 61 8.51 3.78 4.27
N TYR A 62 7.58 3.94 5.21
CA TYR A 62 7.00 5.22 5.57
C TYR A 62 7.23 5.53 7.03
N CYS A 63 7.78 6.71 7.32
CA CYS A 63 8.00 7.19 8.67
C CYS A 63 6.93 8.21 9.08
N PHE A 64 6.46 8.12 10.32
CA PHE A 64 5.44 8.99 10.88
C PHE A 64 5.83 9.43 12.28
N ALA A 65 5.63 10.72 12.60
CA ALA A 65 5.87 11.24 13.94
C ALA A 65 4.86 10.73 14.98
N GLU A 66 3.63 10.40 14.57
CA GLU A 66 2.53 10.04 15.46
C GLU A 66 1.88 8.71 15.09
N LEU A 67 1.62 7.86 16.09
CA LEU A 67 0.90 6.59 15.92
C LEU A 67 -0.47 6.79 15.25
N ARG A 68 -1.18 7.86 15.62
CA ARG A 68 -2.51 8.15 15.07
C ARG A 68 -2.46 8.30 13.55
N THR A 69 -1.45 8.99 13.02
CA THR A 69 -1.27 9.19 11.59
C THR A 69 -0.97 7.86 10.88
N VAL A 70 -0.12 7.02 11.48
CA VAL A 70 0.15 5.67 10.95
C VAL A 70 -1.13 4.84 10.87
N MET A 71 -1.96 4.87 11.91
CA MET A 71 -3.19 4.09 11.98
C MET A 71 -4.23 4.56 10.95
N VAL A 72 -4.33 5.88 10.73
CA VAL A 72 -5.18 6.44 9.67
C VAL A 72 -4.68 6.03 8.29
N PHE A 73 -3.37 6.15 8.04
CA PHE A 73 -2.75 5.73 6.79
C PHE A 73 -2.98 4.24 6.52
N LYS A 74 -2.75 3.39 7.53
CA LYS A 74 -2.98 1.94 7.45
C LYS A 74 -4.43 1.63 7.06
N ASN A 75 -5.41 2.32 7.66
CA ASN A 75 -6.82 2.09 7.32
C ASN A 75 -7.12 2.51 5.87
N MET A 76 -6.62 3.65 5.41
CA MET A 76 -6.79 4.07 4.00
C MET A 76 -6.14 3.06 3.04
N LEU A 77 -4.95 2.58 3.37
CA LEU A 77 -4.28 1.54 2.62
C LEU A 77 -5.14 0.26 2.55
N TYR A 78 -5.72 -0.16 3.67
CA TYR A 78 -6.57 -1.36 3.72
C TYR A 78 -7.85 -1.20 2.91
N ASP A 79 -8.50 -0.04 3.00
CA ASP A 79 -9.69 0.24 2.19
C ASP A 79 -9.37 0.15 0.70
N ARG A 80 -8.24 0.71 0.25
CA ARG A 80 -7.77 0.59 -1.13
C ARG A 80 -7.42 -0.85 -1.54
N LEU A 81 -6.76 -1.60 -0.66
CA LEU A 81 -6.45 -3.01 -0.90
C LEU A 81 -7.72 -3.85 -1.04
N ILE A 82 -8.76 -3.56 -0.25
CA ILE A 82 -10.07 -4.23 -0.34
C ILE A 82 -10.75 -3.88 -1.66
N GLU A 83 -10.72 -2.60 -2.08
CA GLU A 83 -11.26 -2.17 -3.37
C GLU A 83 -10.60 -2.90 -4.53
N LEU A 84 -9.26 -2.97 -4.55
CA LEU A 84 -8.49 -3.64 -5.61
C LEU A 84 -8.72 -5.15 -5.66
N ASN A 85 -8.85 -5.81 -4.51
CA ASN A 85 -9.14 -7.24 -4.43
C ASN A 85 -10.64 -7.57 -4.61
N SER A 86 -11.50 -6.56 -4.75
CA SER A 86 -12.92 -6.80 -4.98
C SER A 86 -13.11 -7.40 -6.39
N PRO A 87 -13.93 -8.46 -6.54
CA PRO A 87 -14.25 -9.02 -7.86
C PRO A 87 -14.94 -8.03 -8.82
N LEU A 88 -15.35 -6.86 -8.33
CA LEU A 88 -15.87 -5.76 -9.14
C LEU A 88 -14.76 -4.94 -9.82
N ALA A 89 -13.56 -4.87 -9.25
CA ALA A 89 -12.42 -4.16 -9.86
C ALA A 89 -11.98 -4.83 -11.17
N SER A 90 -11.98 -6.18 -11.25
CA SER A 90 -11.64 -6.90 -12.47
C SER A 90 -12.65 -6.64 -13.61
N ARG A 91 -13.93 -6.47 -13.27
CA ARG A 91 -14.99 -6.17 -14.26
C ARG A 91 -14.84 -4.79 -14.87
N GLU A 92 -14.35 -3.80 -14.11
CA GLU A 92 -14.20 -2.43 -14.60
C GLU A 92 -13.02 -2.31 -15.57
N THR A 93 -11.93 -3.07 -15.36
CA THR A 93 -10.80 -3.18 -16.30
C THR A 93 -11.21 -3.92 -17.58
N ASP A 94 -11.97 -5.02 -17.47
CA ASP A 94 -12.51 -5.75 -18.62
C ASP A 94 -13.48 -4.89 -19.44
N LEU A 95 -14.31 -4.08 -18.78
CA LEU A 95 -15.19 -3.11 -19.45
C LEU A 95 -14.40 -1.96 -20.10
N LYS A 96 -13.42 -1.36 -19.42
CA LYS A 96 -12.56 -0.31 -20.01
C LYS A 96 -11.79 -0.79 -21.24
N LEU A 97 -11.30 -2.04 -21.24
CA LEU A 97 -10.66 -2.65 -22.41
C LEU A 97 -11.67 -2.92 -23.53
N ALA A 98 -12.87 -3.41 -23.20
CA ALA A 98 -13.93 -3.66 -24.17
C ALA A 98 -14.44 -2.37 -24.85
N TYR A 99 -14.50 -1.24 -24.13
CA TYR A 99 -14.88 0.05 -24.71
C TYR A 99 -13.80 0.63 -25.64
N LYS A 100 -12.50 0.56 -25.26
CA LYS A 100 -11.41 1.02 -26.14
C LYS A 100 -11.30 0.20 -27.43
N LEU A 101 -11.65 -1.09 -27.40
CA LEU A 101 -11.64 -1.93 -28.59
C LEU A 101 -12.79 -1.58 -29.56
N LYS A 102 -13.93 -1.09 -29.05
CA LYS A 102 -15.09 -0.71 -29.87
C LYS A 102 -14.98 0.67 -30.52
N GLU A 103 -14.16 1.57 -30.00
CA GLU A 103 -13.88 2.87 -30.65
C GLU A 103 -12.84 2.78 -31.78
N SER A 104 -12.22 1.60 -31.97
CA SER A 104 -11.19 1.36 -32.99
C SER A 104 -11.69 0.61 -34.24
N LEU A 105 -13.00 0.58 -34.51
CA LEU A 105 -13.63 -0.08 -35.67
C LEU A 105 -14.42 0.89 -36.54
#